data_AF-A0A519LVL7-F1
#
_entry.id   AF-A0A519LVL7-F1
#
_cell.length_a   1.000
_cell.length_b   1.000
_cell.length_c   1.000
_cell.angle_alpha   90.00
_cell.angle_beta   90.00
_cell.angle_gamma   90.00
#
_symmetry.space_group_name_H-M   'P 1'
#
loop_
_entity.id
_entity.type
_entity.pdbx_description
1 polymer ?
#
loop_
_entity_poly.entity_id
_entity_poly.type
_entity_poly.pdbx_seq_one_letter_code
_entity_poly.pdbx_strand_id
1 'polypeptide(L)'
;MKIIAALVALLFTCIAFPQANQPWRSFFSYNNTVDIAQSSNRIFAGADGAIFSKSVLTNELKTITSVDGFKPEVITAMYHSPTYNKTLVGNSNGLLLVVNGDNSILNVIDIIQEATVQANKKRINHIYESEGKVYVSCDFGIVVFNLATLEFGDTYFLGPLGAEISVLQSTVFNGYIYAATPGNGIRKALLTNPNLNDFSQWTEDTPGMWAGILNYNGTLFAANTFGTLFRLQNNNFLVFTTLSAGITDLREANGYMAVTSPQRVNVF
;
A
#
# COMPACT_ATOMS: atom_id res chain seq x y z
N MET A 1 -47.99 9.16 -47.58
CA MET A 1 -47.83 9.75 -46.22
C MET A 1 -48.22 8.81 -45.08
N LYS A 2 -49.39 8.16 -45.08
CA LYS A 2 -49.82 7.30 -43.94
C LYS A 2 -48.88 6.12 -43.64
N ILE A 3 -48.31 5.49 -44.66
CA ILE A 3 -47.36 4.37 -44.49
C ILE A 3 -46.04 4.83 -43.87
N ILE A 4 -45.54 6.01 -44.27
CA ILE A 4 -44.30 6.58 -43.73
C ILE A 4 -44.50 6.98 -42.25
N ALA A 5 -45.65 7.57 -41.92
CA ALA A 5 -45.99 7.90 -40.54
C ALA A 5 -46.09 6.64 -39.64
N ALA A 6 -46.64 5.54 -40.17
CA ALA A 6 -46.68 4.26 -39.47
C ALA A 6 -45.28 3.65 -39.27
N LEU A 7 -44.39 3.78 -40.26
CA LEU A 7 -43.01 3.28 -40.18
C LEU A 7 -42.17 4.08 -39.17
N VAL A 8 -42.37 5.41 -39.13
CA VAL A 8 -41.71 6.30 -38.14
C VAL A 8 -42.23 6.03 -36.73
N ALA A 9 -43.53 5.77 -36.55
CA ALA A 9 -44.08 5.40 -35.24
C ALA A 9 -43.53 4.07 -34.71
N LEU A 10 -43.25 3.10 -35.60
CA LEU A 10 -42.67 1.80 -35.23
C LEU A 10 -41.21 1.92 -34.73
N LEU A 11 -40.46 2.91 -35.22
CA LEU A 11 -39.08 3.19 -34.79
C LEU A 11 -39.01 3.79 -33.37
N PHE A 12 -40.10 4.41 -32.88
CA PHE A 12 -40.16 4.98 -31.53
C PHE A 12 -40.63 3.99 -30.45
N THR A 13 -41.11 2.80 -30.81
CA THR A 13 -41.65 1.81 -29.85
C THR A 13 -40.64 0.75 -29.40
N CYS A 14 -39.46 0.67 -30.02
CA CYS A 14 -38.43 -0.29 -29.63
C CYS A 14 -37.50 0.28 -28.54
N ILE A 15 -38.04 0.45 -27.33
CA ILE A 15 -37.22 0.63 -26.13
C ILE A 15 -36.72 -0.76 -25.71
N ALA A 16 -35.59 -1.18 -26.27
CA ALA A 16 -34.90 -2.39 -25.80
C ALA A 16 -34.15 -2.06 -24.51
N PHE A 17 -34.58 -2.63 -23.39
CA PHE A 17 -33.77 -2.63 -22.18
C PHE A 17 -32.65 -3.66 -22.37
N PRO A 18 -31.36 -3.28 -22.27
CA PRO A 18 -30.30 -4.27 -22.22
C PRO A 18 -30.59 -5.19 -21.02
N GLN A 19 -30.71 -6.48 -21.27
CA GLN A 19 -30.69 -7.45 -20.18
C GLN A 19 -29.30 -7.37 -19.57
N ALA A 20 -29.19 -6.79 -18.36
CA ALA A 20 -27.98 -6.83 -17.54
C ALA A 20 -27.78 -8.24 -16.98
N ASN A 21 -27.77 -9.24 -17.86
CA ASN A 21 -27.48 -10.60 -17.51
C ASN A 21 -25.99 -10.79 -17.75
N GLN A 22 -25.16 -10.47 -16.76
CA GLN A 22 -23.74 -10.81 -16.83
C GLN A 22 -23.62 -12.33 -16.69
N PRO A 23 -23.31 -13.08 -17.77
CA PRO A 23 -23.29 -14.54 -17.72
C PRO A 23 -22.03 -15.07 -17.02
N TRP A 24 -21.02 -14.22 -16.87
CA TRP A 24 -19.76 -14.55 -16.22
C TRP A 24 -19.87 -14.28 -14.72
N ARG A 25 -19.83 -15.36 -13.94
CA ARG A 25 -19.67 -15.29 -12.48
C ARG A 25 -18.25 -15.72 -12.15
N SER A 26 -17.56 -14.91 -11.38
CA SER A 26 -16.24 -15.27 -10.89
C SER A 26 -16.34 -15.85 -9.49
N PHE A 27 -15.60 -16.93 -9.27
CA PHE A 27 -15.46 -17.59 -7.98
C PHE A 27 -14.01 -17.42 -7.53
N PHE A 28 -13.77 -16.46 -6.64
CA PHE A 28 -12.47 -16.21 -6.03
C PHE A 28 -12.39 -16.81 -4.64
N SER A 29 -11.19 -17.19 -4.22
CA SER A 29 -10.92 -17.63 -2.85
C SER A 29 -10.70 -16.41 -1.96
N TYR A 30 -11.52 -16.27 -0.92
CA TYR A 30 -11.38 -15.23 0.10
C TYR A 30 -10.80 -15.77 1.42
N ASN A 31 -10.35 -17.03 1.42
CA ASN A 31 -9.89 -17.71 2.63
C ASN A 31 -8.50 -17.25 3.08
N ASN A 32 -7.65 -16.84 2.14
CA ASN A 32 -6.29 -16.38 2.44
C ASN A 32 -6.24 -14.85 2.29
N THR A 33 -6.28 -14.14 3.41
CA THR A 33 -6.14 -12.68 3.44
C THR A 33 -4.66 -12.33 3.60
N VAL A 34 -4.12 -11.60 2.63
CA VAL A 34 -2.71 -11.18 2.62
C VAL A 34 -2.49 -9.94 3.47
N ASP A 35 -3.37 -8.95 3.32
CA ASP A 35 -3.26 -7.68 4.01
C ASP A 35 -4.64 -7.03 4.21
N ILE A 36 -4.73 -6.13 5.17
CA ILE A 36 -5.95 -5.44 5.59
C ILE A 36 -5.69 -3.94 5.66
N ALA A 37 -6.57 -3.16 5.04
CA ALA A 37 -6.62 -1.70 5.20
C ALA A 37 -7.97 -1.30 5.81
N GLN A 38 -8.05 -0.13 6.42
CA GLN A 38 -9.29 0.32 7.05
C GLN A 38 -9.54 1.81 6.87
N SER A 39 -10.81 2.14 7.01
CA SER A 39 -11.35 3.50 7.12
C SER A 39 -12.26 3.54 8.34
N SER A 40 -12.80 4.72 8.67
CA SER A 40 -13.72 4.87 9.81
C SER A 40 -15.00 4.04 9.69
N ASN A 41 -15.43 3.68 8.48
CA ASN A 41 -16.70 2.99 8.24
C ASN A 41 -16.56 1.65 7.50
N ARG A 42 -15.34 1.24 7.15
CA ARG A 42 -15.12 0.09 6.29
C ARG A 42 -13.75 -0.55 6.47
N ILE A 43 -13.74 -1.87 6.43
CA ILE A 43 -12.53 -2.70 6.42
C ILE A 43 -12.36 -3.26 5.01
N PHE A 44 -11.16 -3.20 4.47
CA PHE A 44 -10.76 -3.72 3.16
C PHE A 44 -9.74 -4.83 3.36
N ALA A 45 -9.90 -5.94 2.66
CA ALA A 45 -9.02 -7.09 2.76
C ALA A 45 -8.63 -7.57 1.37
N GLY A 46 -7.34 -7.78 1.16
CA GLY A 46 -6.77 -8.34 -0.06
C GLY A 46 -6.69 -9.85 0.06
N ALA A 47 -7.26 -10.55 -0.89
CA ALA A 47 -7.20 -12.00 -1.02
C ALA A 47 -6.54 -12.39 -2.33
N ASP A 48 -6.42 -13.70 -2.56
CA ASP A 48 -5.83 -14.22 -3.78
C ASP A 48 -6.67 -13.82 -5.02
N GLY A 49 -6.11 -12.93 -5.84
CA GLY A 49 -6.75 -12.42 -7.06
C GLY A 49 -7.92 -11.45 -6.86
N ALA A 50 -8.26 -11.05 -5.63
CA ALA A 50 -9.44 -10.21 -5.37
C ALA A 50 -9.29 -9.31 -4.12
N ILE A 51 -10.14 -8.30 -4.01
CA ILE A 51 -10.35 -7.52 -2.79
C ILE A 51 -11.79 -7.71 -2.34
N PHE A 52 -12.01 -7.75 -1.03
CA PHE A 52 -13.34 -7.60 -0.47
C PHE A 52 -13.34 -6.55 0.64
N SER A 53 -14.51 -6.00 0.91
CA SER A 53 -14.67 -4.97 1.92
C SER A 53 -15.98 -5.15 2.67
N LYS A 54 -15.96 -4.82 3.96
CA LYS A 54 -17.11 -4.91 4.86
C LYS A 54 -17.39 -3.57 5.50
N SER A 55 -18.63 -3.09 5.43
CA SER A 55 -19.06 -1.95 6.24
C SER A 55 -19.16 -2.35 7.70
N VAL A 56 -18.56 -1.55 8.59
CA VAL A 56 -18.67 -1.76 10.04
C VAL A 56 -20.03 -1.29 10.57
N LEU A 57 -20.75 -0.46 9.81
CA LEU A 57 -22.05 0.10 10.20
C LEU A 57 -23.22 -0.77 9.72
N THR A 58 -23.18 -1.21 8.47
CA THR A 58 -24.32 -1.92 7.84
C THR A 58 -24.08 -3.42 7.67
N ASN A 59 -22.87 -3.91 7.92
CA ASN A 59 -22.40 -5.26 7.56
C ASN A 59 -22.44 -5.58 6.05
N GLU A 60 -22.63 -4.57 5.19
CA GLU A 60 -22.58 -4.74 3.74
C GLU A 60 -21.21 -5.27 3.29
N LEU A 61 -21.22 -6.35 2.50
CA LEU A 61 -20.04 -6.91 1.85
C LEU A 61 -20.00 -6.50 0.38
N LYS A 62 -18.84 -6.04 -0.10
CA LYS A 62 -18.56 -5.87 -1.54
C LYS A 62 -17.27 -6.58 -1.92
N THR A 63 -17.26 -7.12 -3.12
CA THR A 63 -16.10 -7.77 -3.73
C THR A 63 -15.68 -7.00 -4.97
N ILE A 64 -14.38 -6.96 -5.23
CA ILE A 64 -13.76 -6.36 -6.42
C ILE A 64 -12.82 -7.40 -7.01
N THR A 65 -13.02 -7.72 -8.28
CA THR A 65 -12.42 -8.88 -8.96
C THR A 65 -11.99 -8.53 -10.38
N SER A 66 -11.44 -9.51 -11.11
CA SER A 66 -11.05 -9.32 -12.51
C SER A 66 -12.21 -8.94 -13.45
N VAL A 67 -13.46 -9.25 -13.08
CA VAL A 67 -14.67 -8.82 -13.79
C VAL A 67 -14.86 -7.31 -13.68
N ASP A 68 -14.47 -6.74 -12.54
CA ASP A 68 -14.51 -5.30 -12.26
C ASP A 68 -13.28 -4.56 -12.81
N GLY A 69 -12.33 -5.29 -13.41
CA GLY A 69 -11.06 -4.77 -13.91
C GLY A 69 -9.88 -4.93 -12.95
N PHE A 70 -10.09 -5.54 -11.77
CA PHE A 70 -9.03 -5.76 -10.78
C PHE A 70 -8.16 -6.95 -11.17
N LYS A 71 -6.95 -6.66 -11.64
CA LYS A 71 -6.02 -7.66 -12.16
C LYS A 71 -4.70 -7.58 -11.41
N PRO A 72 -4.64 -8.06 -10.15
CA PRO A 72 -3.40 -8.15 -9.40
C PRO A 72 -2.52 -9.29 -9.95
N GLU A 73 -1.25 -9.25 -9.59
CA GLU A 73 -0.32 -10.37 -9.81
C GLU A 73 -0.29 -11.22 -8.53
N VAL A 74 0.45 -10.76 -7.52
CA VAL A 74 0.39 -11.26 -6.14
C VAL A 74 0.37 -10.05 -5.24
N ILE A 75 -0.72 -9.85 -4.50
CA ILE A 75 -0.86 -8.76 -3.55
C ILE A 75 0.20 -8.91 -2.46
N THR A 76 0.85 -7.83 -2.08
CA THR A 76 1.91 -7.83 -1.05
C THR A 76 1.75 -6.74 0.00
N ALA A 77 1.02 -5.67 -0.30
CA ALA A 77 0.75 -4.57 0.63
C ALA A 77 -0.56 -3.87 0.26
N MET A 78 -1.26 -3.35 1.26
CA MET A 78 -2.47 -2.57 1.08
C MET A 78 -2.49 -1.35 1.99
N TYR A 79 -3.06 -0.27 1.47
CA TYR A 79 -3.30 0.93 2.24
C TYR A 79 -4.58 1.61 1.75
N HIS A 80 -5.34 2.23 2.66
CA HIS A 80 -6.51 3.01 2.29
C HIS A 80 -6.32 4.43 2.80
N SER A 81 -6.42 5.41 1.89
CA SER A 81 -6.42 6.82 2.23
C SER A 81 -7.85 7.29 2.51
N PRO A 82 -8.20 7.62 3.77
CA PRO A 82 -9.53 8.15 4.08
C PRO A 82 -9.76 9.53 3.44
N THR A 83 -8.70 10.34 3.34
CA THR A 83 -8.75 11.70 2.80
C THR A 83 -9.06 11.71 1.31
N TYR A 84 -8.42 10.83 0.54
CA TYR A 84 -8.64 10.73 -0.92
C TYR A 84 -9.73 9.72 -1.29
N ASN A 85 -10.20 8.93 -0.33
CA ASN A 85 -11.11 7.79 -0.53
C ASN A 85 -10.61 6.85 -1.63
N LYS A 86 -9.36 6.39 -1.48
CA LYS A 86 -8.69 5.47 -2.42
C LYS A 86 -8.04 4.33 -1.66
N THR A 87 -8.16 3.12 -2.20
CA THR A 87 -7.42 1.95 -1.71
C THR A 87 -6.29 1.65 -2.69
N LEU A 88 -5.07 1.67 -2.18
CA LEU A 88 -3.86 1.29 -2.88
C LEU A 88 -3.52 -0.16 -2.59
N VAL A 89 -3.21 -0.92 -3.64
CA VAL A 89 -2.82 -2.33 -3.54
C VAL A 89 -1.53 -2.55 -4.31
N GLY A 90 -0.46 -2.84 -3.57
CA GLY A 90 0.86 -3.14 -4.09
C GLY A 90 1.01 -4.64 -4.37
N ASN A 91 1.81 -4.96 -5.39
CA ASN A 91 2.05 -6.31 -5.84
C ASN A 91 3.55 -6.68 -5.86
N SER A 92 3.82 -7.98 -5.97
CA SER A 92 5.16 -8.56 -5.99
C SER A 92 6.02 -8.16 -7.19
N ASN A 93 5.41 -7.74 -8.29
CA ASN A 93 6.11 -7.32 -9.53
C ASN A 93 6.22 -5.80 -9.68
N GLY A 94 5.75 -5.03 -8.70
CA GLY A 94 5.73 -3.56 -8.74
C GLY A 94 4.42 -2.96 -9.27
N LEU A 95 3.43 -3.77 -9.66
CA LEU A 95 2.11 -3.24 -10.02
C LEU A 95 1.47 -2.54 -8.81
N LEU A 96 1.08 -1.29 -9.00
CA LEU A 96 0.25 -0.56 -8.05
C LEU A 96 -1.17 -0.42 -8.63
N LEU A 97 -2.14 -1.00 -7.94
CA LEU A 97 -3.56 -0.86 -8.27
C LEU A 97 -4.18 0.20 -7.37
N VAL A 98 -4.89 1.15 -7.97
CA VAL A 98 -5.66 2.17 -7.26
C VAL A 98 -7.14 1.89 -7.45
N VAL A 99 -7.83 1.56 -6.38
CA VAL A 99 -9.29 1.45 -6.33
C VAL A 99 -9.84 2.77 -5.82
N ASN A 100 -10.54 3.51 -6.69
CA ASN A 100 -11.17 4.78 -6.34
C ASN A 100 -12.48 4.57 -5.57
N GLY A 101 -12.97 5.62 -4.91
CA GLY A 101 -14.23 5.59 -4.15
C GLY A 101 -15.48 5.23 -4.96
N ASP A 102 -15.45 5.41 -6.29
CA ASP A 102 -16.50 4.97 -7.23
C ASP A 102 -16.31 3.52 -7.72
N ASN A 103 -15.32 2.80 -7.17
CA ASN A 103 -14.84 1.47 -7.56
C ASN A 103 -14.18 1.40 -8.94
N SER A 104 -13.90 2.52 -9.61
CA SER A 104 -13.03 2.50 -10.79
C SER A 104 -11.61 2.09 -10.39
N ILE A 105 -10.94 1.37 -11.29
CA ILE A 105 -9.63 0.76 -11.02
C ILE A 105 -8.63 1.32 -12.01
N LEU A 106 -7.54 1.85 -11.47
CA LEU A 106 -6.38 2.31 -12.23
C LEU A 106 -5.21 1.37 -11.99
N ASN A 107 -4.58 0.95 -13.09
CA ASN A 107 -3.34 0.19 -13.07
C ASN A 107 -2.19 1.16 -13.31
N VAL A 108 -1.33 1.33 -12.31
CA VAL A 108 -0.13 2.17 -12.40
C VAL A 108 1.07 1.23 -12.54
N ILE A 109 1.77 1.34 -13.67
CA ILE A 109 2.77 0.35 -14.11
C ILE A 109 4.19 0.89 -14.15
N ASP A 110 4.41 2.13 -13.72
CA ASP A 110 5.70 2.82 -13.87
C ASP A 110 6.82 2.10 -13.13
N ILE A 111 6.57 1.56 -11.92
CA ILE A 111 7.55 0.71 -11.22
C ILE A 111 7.90 -0.51 -12.07
N ILE A 112 6.92 -1.16 -12.71
CA ILE A 112 7.12 -2.31 -13.62
C ILE A 112 7.98 -1.90 -14.82
N GLN A 113 7.79 -0.68 -15.32
CA GLN A 113 8.47 -0.15 -16.51
C GLN A 113 9.81 0.55 -16.21
N GLU A 114 10.15 0.76 -14.94
CA GLU A 114 11.43 1.35 -14.54
C GLU A 114 12.61 0.52 -15.09
N ALA A 115 13.30 1.04 -16.10
CA ALA A 115 14.29 0.30 -16.87
C ALA A 115 15.60 0.09 -16.10
N THR A 116 15.89 0.95 -15.12
CA THR A 116 17.13 0.88 -14.34
C THR A 116 17.10 -0.20 -13.26
N VAL A 117 15.90 -0.66 -12.88
CA VAL A 117 15.69 -1.63 -11.79
C VAL A 117 15.38 -3.02 -12.33
N GLN A 118 16.07 -4.04 -11.81
CA GLN A 118 15.83 -5.43 -12.17
C GLN A 118 14.42 -5.89 -11.75
N ALA A 119 13.77 -6.70 -12.60
CA ALA A 119 12.38 -7.13 -12.39
C ALA A 119 12.13 -7.83 -11.04
N ASN A 120 13.10 -8.61 -10.55
CA ASN A 120 13.03 -9.33 -9.28
C ASN A 120 13.18 -8.46 -8.03
N LYS A 121 13.47 -7.16 -8.18
CA LYS A 121 13.54 -6.20 -7.06
C LYS A 121 12.32 -5.28 -6.97
N LYS A 122 11.33 -5.44 -7.85
CA LYS A 122 10.19 -4.51 -7.96
C LYS A 122 9.08 -4.76 -6.94
N ARG A 123 9.24 -5.75 -6.06
CA ARG A 123 8.27 -6.10 -5.02
C ARG A 123 7.94 -4.88 -4.17
N ILE A 124 6.64 -4.58 -4.03
CA ILE A 124 6.15 -3.56 -3.10
C ILE A 124 6.04 -4.19 -1.70
N ASN A 125 6.74 -3.61 -0.73
CA ASN A 125 6.82 -4.10 0.64
C ASN A 125 5.87 -3.37 1.59
N HIS A 126 5.72 -2.06 1.42
CA HIS A 126 4.88 -1.24 2.29
C HIS A 126 4.40 0.01 1.55
N ILE A 127 3.25 0.53 1.98
CA ILE A 127 2.63 1.74 1.43
C ILE A 127 2.34 2.68 2.60
N TYR A 128 2.98 3.84 2.60
CA TYR A 128 2.82 4.83 3.66
C TYR A 128 2.37 6.17 3.09
N GLU A 129 1.27 6.74 3.57
CA GLU A 129 0.82 8.08 3.19
C GLU A 129 1.30 9.14 4.19
N SER A 130 1.76 10.28 3.67
CA SER A 130 1.94 11.51 4.44
C SER A 130 1.60 12.70 3.54
N GLU A 131 0.66 13.54 3.99
CA GLU A 131 0.28 14.80 3.32
C GLU A 131 -0.08 14.63 1.83
N GLY A 132 -0.81 13.55 1.49
CA GLY A 132 -1.25 13.27 0.11
C GLY A 132 -0.16 12.70 -0.81
N LYS A 133 1.08 12.56 -0.32
CA LYS A 133 2.13 11.77 -0.95
C LYS A 133 2.16 10.39 -0.33
N VAL A 134 2.42 9.39 -1.16
CA VAL A 134 2.55 8.00 -0.75
C VAL A 134 3.97 7.55 -1.03
N TYR A 135 4.62 7.04 -0.01
CA TYR A 135 5.94 6.45 -0.06
C TYR A 135 5.77 4.94 -0.20
N VAL A 136 6.01 4.44 -1.41
CA VAL A 136 5.94 3.02 -1.75
C VAL A 136 7.32 2.42 -1.51
N SER A 137 7.45 1.63 -0.46
CA SER A 137 8.70 0.92 -0.15
C SER A 137 8.81 -0.33 -1.01
N CYS A 138 9.96 -0.53 -1.66
CA CYS A 138 10.23 -1.63 -2.59
C CYS A 138 11.55 -2.34 -2.27
N ASP A 139 11.84 -3.45 -2.96
CA ASP A 139 13.11 -4.18 -2.84
C ASP A 139 14.33 -3.47 -3.48
N PHE A 140 14.13 -2.29 -4.08
CA PHE A 140 15.20 -1.45 -4.63
C PHE A 140 15.32 -0.07 -3.96
N GLY A 141 14.35 0.36 -3.15
CA GLY A 141 14.31 1.72 -2.60
C GLY A 141 12.89 2.18 -2.26
N ILE A 142 12.64 3.48 -2.34
CA ILE A 142 11.30 4.08 -2.14
C ILE A 142 10.89 4.83 -3.40
N VAL A 143 9.65 4.69 -3.84
CA VAL A 143 9.07 5.51 -4.92
C VAL A 143 7.96 6.39 -4.36
N VAL A 144 7.94 7.66 -4.74
CA VAL A 144 6.88 8.59 -4.33
C VAL A 144 5.72 8.51 -5.32
N PHE A 145 4.51 8.42 -4.81
CA PHE A 145 3.27 8.42 -5.58
C PHE A 145 2.36 9.55 -5.08
N ASN A 146 1.77 10.32 -5.99
CA ASN A 146 0.89 11.44 -5.64
C ASN A 146 -0.58 11.01 -5.71
N LEU A 147 -1.31 11.06 -4.59
CA LEU A 147 -2.72 10.64 -4.55
C LEU A 147 -3.68 11.58 -5.29
N ALA A 148 -3.28 12.83 -5.52
CA ALA A 148 -4.08 13.81 -6.25
C ALA A 148 -3.96 13.64 -7.77
N THR A 149 -2.74 13.43 -8.29
CA THR A 149 -2.51 13.27 -9.74
C THR A 149 -2.54 11.81 -10.19
N LEU A 150 -2.38 10.87 -9.25
CA LEU A 150 -2.25 9.43 -9.51
C LEU A 150 -1.02 9.06 -10.33
N GLU A 151 0.06 9.82 -10.16
CA GLU A 151 1.32 9.64 -10.89
C GLU A 151 2.46 9.35 -9.91
N PHE A 152 3.42 8.56 -10.38
CA PHE A 152 4.70 8.41 -9.69
C PHE A 152 5.57 9.65 -9.90
N GLY A 153 6.34 9.99 -8.87
CA GLY A 153 7.34 11.04 -8.87
C GLY A 153 8.73 10.46 -8.70
N ASP A 154 9.51 11.02 -7.78
CA ASP A 154 10.90 10.61 -7.57
C ASP A 154 11.04 9.19 -7.02
N THR A 155 12.14 8.55 -7.42
CA THR A 155 12.64 7.30 -6.86
C THR A 155 13.86 7.58 -6.00
N TYR A 156 13.90 6.99 -4.81
CA TYR A 156 14.94 7.16 -3.81
C TYR A 156 15.77 5.87 -3.66
N PHE A 157 16.96 5.88 -4.27
CA PHE A 157 17.97 4.84 -4.08
C PHE A 157 18.84 5.17 -2.85
N LEU A 158 18.35 4.75 -1.69
CA LEU A 158 18.87 5.16 -0.39
C LEU A 158 20.03 4.29 0.12
N GLY A 159 20.52 3.32 -0.65
CA GLY A 159 21.66 2.49 -0.28
C GLY A 159 22.99 3.24 -0.36
N PRO A 160 24.06 2.69 0.27
CA PRO A 160 25.40 3.23 0.14
C PRO A 160 25.80 3.37 -1.34
N LEU A 161 26.35 4.52 -1.72
CA LEU A 161 26.74 4.81 -3.12
C LEU A 161 25.59 4.72 -4.15
N GLY A 162 24.34 4.89 -3.70
CA GLY A 162 23.17 4.79 -4.58
C GLY A 162 22.77 3.35 -4.90
N ALA A 163 23.22 2.37 -4.11
CA ALA A 163 22.82 0.99 -4.28
C ALA A 163 21.31 0.79 -4.11
N GLU A 164 20.73 -0.06 -4.97
CA GLU A 164 19.38 -0.58 -4.81
C GLU A 164 19.32 -1.51 -3.60
N ILE A 165 18.61 -1.11 -2.56
CA ILE A 165 18.47 -1.89 -1.33
C ILE A 165 17.01 -2.07 -0.95
N SER A 166 16.69 -3.19 -0.31
CA SER A 166 15.32 -3.49 0.11
C SER A 166 14.90 -2.61 1.28
N VAL A 167 13.73 -2.00 1.13
CA VAL A 167 13.06 -1.22 2.17
C VAL A 167 11.81 -1.96 2.57
N LEU A 168 11.74 -2.42 3.82
CA LEU A 168 10.61 -3.21 4.30
C LEU A 168 9.46 -2.31 4.75
N GLN A 169 9.77 -1.18 5.37
CA GLN A 169 8.77 -0.23 5.86
C GLN A 169 9.34 1.18 5.89
N SER A 170 8.48 2.18 5.68
CA SER A 170 8.85 3.59 5.77
C SER A 170 7.82 4.37 6.58
N THR A 171 8.26 5.47 7.18
CA THR A 171 7.38 6.40 7.90
C THR A 171 8.00 7.80 7.95
N VAL A 172 7.18 8.81 8.24
CA VAL A 172 7.63 10.19 8.46
C VAL A 172 7.50 10.53 9.93
N PHE A 173 8.56 11.10 10.49
CA PHE A 173 8.59 11.54 11.88
C PHE A 173 9.50 12.76 12.04
N ASN A 174 9.00 13.81 12.73
CA ASN A 174 9.74 15.05 13.01
C ASN A 174 10.47 15.66 11.79
N GLY A 175 9.79 15.70 10.63
CA GLY A 175 10.33 16.30 9.40
C GLY A 175 11.35 15.44 8.64
N TYR A 176 11.55 14.19 9.06
CA TYR A 176 12.40 13.23 8.36
C TYR A 176 11.58 12.04 7.88
N ILE A 177 11.96 11.51 6.72
CA ILE A 177 11.55 10.17 6.28
C ILE A 177 12.54 9.15 6.82
N TYR A 178 12.03 8.04 7.34
CA TYR A 178 12.80 6.91 7.82
C TYR A 178 12.43 5.65 7.03
N ALA A 179 13.43 4.82 6.77
CA ALA A 179 13.31 3.57 6.03
C ALA A 179 13.95 2.43 6.83
N ALA A 180 13.15 1.45 7.23
CA ALA A 180 13.65 0.22 7.84
C ALA A 180 14.15 -0.73 6.75
N THR A 181 15.42 -1.11 6.84
CA THR A 181 16.05 -2.02 5.89
C THR A 181 16.57 -3.27 6.61
N PRO A 182 16.52 -4.45 5.97
CA PRO A 182 16.93 -5.69 6.60
C PRO A 182 18.46 -5.82 6.76
N GLY A 183 19.26 -5.00 6.06
CA GLY A 183 20.72 -5.14 6.02
C GLY A 183 21.54 -3.84 5.94
N ASN A 184 20.90 -2.66 5.96
CA ASN A 184 21.58 -1.37 5.84
C ASN A 184 21.13 -0.37 6.93
N GLY A 185 20.69 -0.87 8.08
CA GLY A 185 20.22 -0.04 9.17
C GLY A 185 18.88 0.68 8.89
N ILE A 186 18.51 1.57 9.79
CA ILE A 186 17.46 2.56 9.54
C ILE A 186 18.12 3.70 8.76
N ARG A 187 17.63 3.93 7.55
CA ARG A 187 18.10 5.03 6.69
C ARG A 187 17.15 6.21 6.83
N LYS A 188 17.69 7.43 6.81
CA LYS A 188 16.94 8.65 7.09
C LYS A 188 17.38 9.79 6.18
N ALA A 189 16.44 10.63 5.79
CA ALA A 189 16.71 11.88 5.08
C ALA A 189 15.70 12.98 5.46
N LEU A 190 16.11 14.24 5.30
CA LEU A 190 15.26 15.40 5.62
C LEU A 190 14.16 15.54 4.57
N LEU A 191 12.89 15.48 4.99
CA LEU A 191 11.75 15.41 4.07
C LEU A 191 11.60 16.67 3.19
N THR A 192 12.02 17.83 3.71
CA THR A 192 11.95 19.11 3.00
C THR A 192 13.07 19.30 1.98
N ASN A 193 14.03 18.37 1.89
CA ASN A 193 15.10 18.45 0.91
C ASN A 193 14.53 18.14 -0.49
N PRO A 194 14.66 19.03 -1.49
CA PRO A 194 14.15 18.77 -2.83
C PRO A 194 14.95 17.69 -3.58
N ASN A 195 16.14 17.31 -3.10
CA ASN A 195 17.05 16.38 -3.77
C ASN A 195 17.10 15.01 -3.07
N LEU A 196 15.96 14.50 -2.57
CA LEU A 196 15.91 13.18 -1.92
C LEU A 196 16.25 12.00 -2.87
N ASN A 197 16.25 12.24 -4.18
CA ASN A 197 16.75 11.32 -5.21
C ASN A 197 18.28 11.18 -5.20
N ASP A 198 19.02 12.14 -4.62
CA ASP A 198 20.46 12.03 -4.39
C ASP A 198 20.73 11.16 -3.15
N PHE A 199 21.39 10.02 -3.37
CA PHE A 199 21.73 9.07 -2.31
C PHE A 199 22.58 9.68 -1.19
N SER A 200 23.33 10.76 -1.47
CA SER A 200 24.17 11.44 -0.48
C SER A 200 23.36 12.17 0.60
N GLN A 201 22.06 12.41 0.35
CA GLN A 201 21.13 12.98 1.33
C GLN A 201 20.63 11.95 2.35
N TRP A 202 20.91 10.66 2.14
CA TRP A 202 20.48 9.56 3.01
C TRP A 202 21.60 9.09 3.92
N THR A 203 21.35 9.14 5.23
CA THR A 203 22.28 8.68 6.27
C THR A 203 21.77 7.42 6.95
N GLU A 204 22.68 6.57 7.41
CA GLU A 204 22.36 5.50 8.35
C GLU A 204 22.21 6.12 9.75
N ASP A 205 20.98 6.20 10.23
CA ASP A 205 20.64 6.78 11.54
C ASP A 205 20.90 5.76 12.64
N THR A 206 20.48 4.51 12.43
CA THR A 206 20.66 3.42 13.39
C THR A 206 21.10 2.13 12.69
N PRO A 207 22.34 1.66 12.91
CA PRO A 207 22.81 0.41 12.31
C PRO A 207 22.02 -0.82 12.75
N GLY A 208 22.04 -1.87 11.92
CA GLY A 208 21.44 -3.17 12.23
C GLY A 208 20.47 -3.69 11.19
N MET A 209 19.71 -4.72 11.58
CA MET A 209 18.73 -5.41 10.73
C MET A 209 17.32 -5.08 11.20
N TRP A 210 16.59 -4.31 10.40
CA TRP A 210 15.28 -3.77 10.77
C TRP A 210 14.18 -4.38 9.91
N ALA A 211 13.09 -4.77 10.57
CA ALA A 211 11.94 -5.39 9.92
C ALA A 211 10.76 -4.43 9.78
N GLY A 212 10.67 -3.39 10.62
CA GLY A 212 9.58 -2.42 10.56
C GLY A 212 9.90 -1.12 11.28
N ILE A 213 9.20 -0.06 10.91
CA ILE A 213 9.30 1.28 11.51
C ILE A 213 7.96 2.00 11.43
N LEU A 214 7.55 2.63 12.52
CA LEU A 214 6.22 3.21 12.67
C LEU A 214 6.26 4.47 13.53
N ASN A 215 5.63 5.54 13.05
CA ASN A 215 5.27 6.67 13.90
C ASN A 215 3.93 6.36 14.59
N TYR A 216 3.94 6.26 15.92
CA TYR A 216 2.76 5.95 16.73
C TYR A 216 2.67 6.93 17.91
N ASN A 217 1.52 7.61 18.03
CA ASN A 217 1.25 8.59 19.09
C ASN A 217 2.38 9.61 19.32
N GLY A 218 2.94 10.14 18.23
CA GLY A 218 4.00 11.15 18.28
C GLY A 218 5.36 10.61 18.74
N THR A 219 5.56 9.29 18.69
CA THR A 219 6.84 8.65 18.98
C THR A 219 7.19 7.66 17.87
N LEU A 220 8.47 7.56 17.53
CA LEU A 220 8.97 6.60 16.56
C LEU A 220 9.26 5.24 17.23
N PHE A 221 8.72 4.18 16.67
CA PHE A 221 8.99 2.80 17.03
C PHE A 221 9.66 2.08 15.88
N ALA A 222 10.56 1.15 16.17
CA ALA A 222 11.20 0.32 15.16
C ALA A 222 11.39 -1.09 15.69
N ALA A 223 11.23 -2.09 14.84
CA ALA A 223 11.39 -3.49 15.21
C ALA A 223 12.55 -4.10 14.41
N ASN A 224 13.42 -4.83 15.09
CA ASN A 224 14.47 -5.59 14.42
C ASN A 224 13.95 -6.94 13.90
N THR A 225 14.74 -7.60 13.06
CA THR A 225 14.40 -8.91 12.49
C THR A 225 14.29 -10.03 13.53
N PHE A 226 14.78 -9.81 14.76
CA PHE A 226 14.76 -10.76 15.86
C PHE A 226 13.53 -10.61 16.79
N GLY A 227 12.66 -9.63 16.53
CA GLY A 227 11.44 -9.42 17.32
C GLY A 227 11.62 -8.49 18.53
N THR A 228 12.74 -7.78 18.63
CA THR A 228 12.87 -6.68 19.61
C THR A 228 12.23 -5.43 19.04
N LEU A 229 11.29 -4.86 19.78
CA LEU A 229 10.67 -3.58 19.49
C LEU A 229 11.37 -2.49 20.31
N PHE A 230 11.75 -1.43 19.63
CA PHE A 230 12.45 -0.27 20.17
C PHE A 230 11.55 0.95 20.09
N ARG A 231 11.73 1.87 21.05
CA ARG A 231 11.09 3.19 21.09
C ARG A 231 12.17 4.26 21.08
N LEU A 232 12.02 5.25 20.22
CA LEU A 232 12.91 6.39 20.17
C LEU A 232 12.69 7.30 21.38
N GLN A 233 13.76 7.54 22.15
CA GLN A 233 13.79 8.46 23.28
C GLN A 233 15.09 9.24 23.27
N ASN A 234 15.04 10.57 23.35
CA ASN A 234 16.22 11.45 23.32
C ASN A 234 17.17 11.11 22.15
N ASN A 235 16.62 10.97 20.94
CA ASN A 235 17.33 10.58 19.71
C ASN A 235 18.03 9.21 19.74
N ASN A 236 17.68 8.32 20.67
CA ASN A 236 18.24 6.98 20.76
C ASN A 236 17.12 5.93 20.81
N PHE A 237 17.26 4.85 20.07
CA PHE A 237 16.34 3.71 20.16
C PHE A 237 16.65 2.89 21.41
N LEU A 238 15.70 2.86 22.34
CA LEU A 238 15.77 2.04 23.55
C LEU A 238 14.81 0.86 23.42
N VAL A 239 15.19 -0.29 23.99
CA VAL A 239 14.33 -1.48 23.99
C VAL A 239 13.02 -1.15 24.70
N PHE A 240 11.91 -1.34 23.99
CA PHE A 240 10.56 -1.20 24.53
C PHE A 240 10.03 -2.54 25.01
N THR A 241 10.17 -3.58 24.18
CA THR A 241 9.81 -4.96 24.53
C THR A 241 10.48 -5.96 23.59
N THR A 242 10.48 -7.24 23.95
CA THR A 242 10.98 -8.35 23.14
C THR A 242 9.86 -9.35 22.88
N LEU A 243 9.66 -9.70 21.62
CA LEU A 243 8.72 -10.71 21.17
C LEU A 243 9.41 -12.07 21.04
N SER A 244 8.63 -13.15 20.95
CA SER A 244 9.15 -14.52 20.82
C SER A 244 9.72 -14.84 19.44
N ALA A 245 9.45 -14.00 18.43
CA ALA A 245 9.87 -14.18 17.05
C ALA A 245 9.95 -12.83 16.33
N GLY A 246 10.68 -12.80 15.21
CA GLY A 246 10.69 -11.66 14.29
C GLY A 246 9.29 -11.25 13.85
N ILE A 247 9.09 -9.95 13.63
CA ILE A 247 7.79 -9.42 13.20
C ILE A 247 7.56 -9.74 11.73
N THR A 248 6.29 -9.94 11.37
CA THR A 248 5.82 -10.00 9.99
C THR A 248 5.12 -8.72 9.57
N ASP A 249 4.60 -7.96 10.54
CA ASP A 249 3.91 -6.70 10.29
C ASP A 249 3.93 -5.80 11.54
N LEU A 250 4.01 -4.48 11.31
CA LEU A 250 3.98 -3.44 12.33
C LEU A 250 3.16 -2.27 11.81
N ARG A 251 2.04 -1.95 12.45
CA ARG A 251 1.18 -0.86 11.99
C ARG A 251 0.40 -0.19 13.11
N GLU A 252 -0.07 1.01 12.84
CA GLU A 252 -1.10 1.67 13.62
C GLU A 252 -2.48 1.28 13.06
N ALA A 253 -3.41 0.95 13.95
CA ALA A 253 -4.78 0.66 13.60
C ALA A 253 -5.73 1.09 14.72
N ASN A 254 -6.61 2.06 14.43
CA ASN A 254 -7.66 2.54 15.34
C ASN A 254 -7.13 3.04 16.69
N GLY A 255 -6.00 3.74 16.67
CA GLY A 255 -5.34 4.28 17.85
C GLY A 255 -4.49 3.27 18.61
N TYR A 256 -4.31 2.05 18.11
CA TYR A 256 -3.47 1.02 18.69
C TYR A 256 -2.28 0.71 17.80
N MET A 257 -1.15 0.34 18.41
CA MET A 257 -0.03 -0.23 17.68
C MET A 257 -0.17 -1.75 17.67
N ALA A 258 -0.39 -2.32 16.48
CA ALA A 258 -0.42 -3.75 16.26
C ALA A 258 0.95 -4.24 15.78
N VAL A 259 1.49 -5.24 16.48
CA VAL A 259 2.76 -5.88 16.16
C VAL A 259 2.52 -7.36 15.98
N THR A 260 2.62 -7.81 14.75
CA THR A 260 2.30 -9.19 14.36
C THR A 260 3.59 -9.98 14.20
N SER A 261 3.64 -11.16 14.81
CA SER A 261 4.63 -12.20 14.57
C SER A 261 3.93 -13.48 14.08
N PRO A 262 4.67 -14.48 13.57
CA PRO A 262 4.06 -15.72 13.06
C PRO A 262 3.18 -16.46 14.07
N GLN A 263 3.36 -16.21 15.37
CA GLN A 263 2.67 -16.92 16.44
C GLN A 263 1.66 -16.05 17.20
N ARG A 264 1.79 -14.72 17.16
CA ARG A 264 1.02 -13.83 18.02
C ARG A 264 0.90 -12.41 17.45
N VAL A 265 -0.28 -11.81 17.65
CA VAL A 265 -0.49 -10.37 17.51
C VAL A 265 -0.40 -9.75 18.91
N ASN A 266 0.45 -8.75 19.06
CA ASN A 266 0.56 -7.94 20.28
C ASN A 266 0.00 -6.55 19.97
N VAL A 267 -0.87 -6.06 20.84
CA VAL A 267 -1.55 -4.77 20.67
C VAL A 267 -1.17 -3.88 21.86
N PHE A 268 -0.70 -2.67 21.58
CA PHE A 268 -0.26 -1.68 22.56
C PHE A 268 -1.05 -0.38 22.47
#